data_AF-W7Z711-F1
#
_entry.id   AF-W7Z711-F1
#
_cell.length_a   1.000
_cell.length_b   1.000
_cell.length_c   1.000
_cell.angle_alpha   90.00
_cell.angle_beta   90.00
_cell.angle_gamma   90.00
#
_symmetry.space_group_name_H-M   'P 1'
#
loop_
_entity.id
_entity.type
_entity.pdbx_description
1 polymer ?
#
loop_
_entity_poly.entity_id
_entity_poly.type
_entity_poly.pdbx_seq_one_letter_code
_entity_poly.pdbx_strand_id
1 'polypeptide(L)' 'MAYEGLIQTYKSYLPVNENTPFLTLKEGNTPLIRAENLSEELGLDLYFKYEGLNPTVHLKTGVWLWL' A
#
# COMPACT_ATOMS: atom_id res chain seq x y z
N MET A 1 -12.29 12.58 0.68
CA MET A 1 -11.64 12.51 2.02
C MET A 1 -10.15 12.36 1.80
N ALA A 2 -9.32 12.97 2.65
CA ALA A 2 -7.88 12.73 2.61
C ALA A 2 -7.57 11.29 3.07
N TYR A 3 -6.44 10.74 2.62
CA TYR A 3 -5.98 9.43 3.09
C TYR A 3 -5.33 9.56 4.47
N GLU A 4 -5.79 8.72 5.41
CA GLU A 4 -5.44 8.80 6.84
C GLU A 4 -4.50 7.66 7.30
N GLY A 5 -3.91 6.90 6.37
CA GLY A 5 -2.98 5.82 6.68
C GLY A 5 -3.60 4.42 6.76
N LEU A 6 -2.76 3.40 6.88
CA LEU A 6 -3.18 1.99 6.79
C LEU A 6 -4.12 1.59 7.93
N ILE A 7 -3.74 1.91 9.17
CA ILE A 7 -4.49 1.49 10.37
C ILE A 7 -5.92 2.05 10.33
N GLN A 8 -6.06 3.33 10.00
CA GLN A 8 -7.38 3.97 9.91
C GLN A 8 -8.22 3.39 8.76
N THR A 9 -7.59 3.14 7.60
CA THR A 9 -8.29 2.68 6.39
C THR A 9 -8.74 1.22 6.52
N TYR A 10 -7.91 0.36 7.11
CA TYR A 10 -8.15 -1.08 7.16
C TYR A 10 -8.46 -1.59 8.57
N LYS A 11 -8.87 -0.70 9.49
CA LYS A 11 -9.17 -1.03 10.90
C LYS A 11 -10.00 -2.30 11.07
N SER A 12 -11.02 -2.51 10.23
CA SER A 12 -11.91 -3.67 10.28
C SER A 12 -11.26 -5.01 9.94
N TYR A 13 -10.09 -4.98 9.29
CA TYR A 13 -9.35 -6.17 8.86
C TYR A 13 -8.09 -6.41 9.72
N LEU A 14 -7.74 -5.47 10.60
CA LEU A 14 -6.55 -5.53 11.45
C LEU A 14 -6.93 -5.88 12.89
N PRO A 15 -6.05 -6.56 13.64
CA PRO A 15 -6.27 -6.87 15.06
C PRO A 15 -6.02 -5.64 15.95
N VAL A 16 -6.81 -4.58 15.77
CA VAL A 16 -6.69 -3.30 16.48
C VAL A 16 -7.82 -3.12 17.48
N ASN A 17 -7.49 -2.57 18.64
CA ASN A 17 -8.43 -2.31 19.73
C ASN A 17 -8.31 -0.86 20.23
N GLU A 18 -9.05 -0.51 21.27
CA GLU A 18 -9.08 0.85 21.85
C GLU A 18 -7.72 1.29 22.41
N ASN A 19 -6.85 0.34 22.76
CA ASN A 19 -5.50 0.60 23.25
C ASN A 19 -4.46 0.66 22.12
N THR A 20 -4.83 0.39 20.87
CA THR A 20 -3.89 0.46 19.75
C THR A 20 -3.68 1.91 19.34
N PRO A 21 -2.45 2.44 19.40
CA PRO A 21 -2.19 3.80 18.98
C PRO A 21 -2.37 3.94 17.47
N PHE A 22 -3.07 4.99 17.04
CA PHE A 22 -3.28 5.33 15.63
C PHE A 22 -2.06 6.07 15.07
N LEU A 23 -0.91 5.40 15.06
CA LEU A 23 0.32 5.93 14.48
C LEU A 23 0.30 5.75 12.96
N THR A 24 0.60 6.82 12.22
CA THR A 24 0.74 6.76 10.77
C THR A 24 1.74 7.80 10.26
N LEU A 25 2.42 7.45 9.17
CA LEU A 25 3.15 8.39 8.32
C LEU A 25 2.38 8.67 7.02
N LYS A 26 1.12 8.22 6.93
CA LYS A 26 0.32 8.13 5.70
C LYS A 26 0.89 7.12 4.71
N GLU A 27 1.47 6.04 5.23
CA GLU A 27 1.89 4.88 4.46
C GLU A 27 0.71 4.14 3.82
N GLY A 28 0.97 3.40 2.74
CA GLY A 28 -0.05 2.73 1.93
C GLY A 28 -0.67 3.66 0.89
N ASN A 29 -1.78 3.20 0.29
CA ASN A 29 -2.47 3.90 -0.81
C ASN A 29 -1.55 4.35 -1.97
N THR A 30 -0.48 3.60 -2.20
CA THR A 30 0.45 3.81 -3.31
C THR A 30 -0.23 3.53 -4.65
N PRO A 31 0.15 4.20 -5.74
CA PRO A 31 -0.45 3.99 -7.05
C PRO A 31 -0.26 2.55 -7.55
N LEU A 32 -1.28 2.04 -8.24
CA LEU A 32 -1.17 0.89 -9.13
C LEU A 32 -1.09 1.44 -10.56
N ILE A 33 0.10 1.35 -11.17
CA ILE A 33 0.42 2.00 -12.43
C ILE A 33 0.45 0.95 -13.52
N ARG A 34 -0.33 1.12 -14.59
CA ARG A 34 -0.29 0.23 -15.74
C ARG A 34 1.04 0.38 -16.50
N ALA A 35 1.68 -0.74 -16.81
CA ALA A 35 2.95 -0.78 -17.51
C ALA A 35 2.69 -0.87 -19.02
N GLU A 36 2.23 0.22 -19.65
CA GLU A 36 1.77 0.24 -21.05
C GLU A 36 2.73 -0.46 -22.03
N ASN A 37 4.00 -0.02 -22.09
CA ASN A 37 4.98 -0.58 -23.03
C ASN A 37 5.25 -2.07 -22.79
N LEU A 38 5.40 -2.49 -21.52
CA LEU A 38 5.66 -3.90 -21.19
C LEU A 38 4.42 -4.77 -21.41
N SER A 39 3.24 -4.21 -21.20
CA SER A 39 1.97 -4.88 -21.45
C SER A 39 1.82 -5.20 -22.95
N GLU A 40 2.13 -4.23 -23.81
CA GLU A 40 2.13 -4.40 -25.26
C GLU A 40 3.22 -5.39 -25.74
N GLU A 41 4.45 -5.24 -25.24
CA GLU A 41 5.59 -6.09 -25.63
C GLU A 41 5.37 -7.56 -25.27
N LEU A 42 4.78 -7.82 -24.09
CA LEU A 42 4.60 -9.17 -23.57
C LEU A 42 3.21 -9.76 -23.87
N GLY A 43 2.28 -8.96 -24.40
CA GLY A 43 0.89 -9.37 -24.60
C GLY A 43 0.15 -9.71 -23.30
N LEU A 44 0.51 -9.04 -22.20
CA LEU A 44 -0.03 -9.24 -20.86
C LEU A 44 -0.63 -7.95 -20.32
N ASP A 45 -1.57 -8.02 -19.38
CA ASP A 45 -2.07 -6.82 -18.68
C ASP A 45 -1.29 -6.60 -17.39
N LEU A 46 -0.23 -5.79 -17.46
CA LEU A 46 0.75 -5.65 -16.38
C LEU A 46 0.59 -4.34 -15.62
N TYR A 47 0.73 -4.43 -14.30
CA TYR A 47 0.66 -3.29 -13.39
C TYR A 47 1.79 -3.33 -12.37
N PHE A 48 2.33 -2.15 -12.05
CA PHE A 48 3.26 -1.94 -10.96
C PHE A 48 2.53 -1.35 -9.75
N LYS A 49 2.58 -2.06 -8.63
CA LYS A 49 2.23 -1.50 -7.33
C LYS A 49 3.41 -0.71 -6.79
N TYR A 50 3.36 0.62 -6.88
CA TYR A 50 4.54 1.46 -6.68
C TYR A 50 4.82 1.78 -5.20
N GLU A 51 5.26 0.77 -4.45
CA GLU A 51 5.51 0.84 -3.00
C GLU A 51 6.64 1.79 -2.58
N GLY A 52 7.48 2.24 -3.53
CA GLY A 52 8.56 3.21 -3.27
C GLY A 52 8.07 4.59 -2.82
N LEU A 53 6.78 4.91 -2.99
CA LEU A 53 6.17 6.15 -2.54
C LEU A 53 5.72 6.14 -1.08
N ASN A 54 5.95 5.05 -0.35
CA ASN A 54 5.76 5.06 1.09
C ASN A 54 6.73 6.06 1.77
N PRO A 55 6.32 6.69 2.88
CA PRO A 55 7.10 7.71 3.59
C PRO A 55 8.52 7.27 4.01
N THR A 56 8.71 5.97 4.23
CA THR A 56 10.05 5.38 4.36
C THR A 56 10.21 4.39 3.21
N VAL A 57 11.25 4.60 2.39
CA VAL A 57 11.53 3.87 1.12
C VAL A 57 11.90 2.39 1.36
N HIS A 58 11.61 1.83 2.54
CA HIS A 58 11.97 0.47 2.90
C HIS A 58 10.70 -0.36 3.01
N LEU A 59 10.64 -1.36 2.12
CA LEU A 59 9.64 -2.40 1.84
C LEU A 59 9.04 -3.14 3.06
N LYS A 60 9.31 -2.74 4.30
CA LYS A 60 8.82 -3.43 5.50
C LYS A 60 7.36 -3.11 5.87
N THR A 61 6.77 -2.02 5.37
CA THR A 61 5.42 -1.60 5.80
C THR A 61 4.27 -2.34 5.10
N GLY A 62 4.54 -3.05 4.00
CA GLY A 62 3.53 -3.84 3.26
C GLY A 62 3.67 -5.36 3.39
N VAL A 63 4.81 -5.86 3.89
CA VAL A 63 5.11 -7.31 3.92
C VAL A 63 4.44 -8.03 5.09
N TRP A 64 4.04 -7.32 6.16
CA TRP A 64 3.35 -7.94 7.30
C TRP A 64 1.84 -8.12 7.11
N LEU A 65 1.28 -7.72 5.95
CA LEU A 65 -0.14 -7.94 5.65
C LEU A 65 -0.41 -9.11 4.70
N TRP A 66 0.65 -9.81 4.26
CA TRP A 66 0.57 -10.88 3.24
C TRP A 66 1.28 -12.19 3.66
N LEU A 67 1.65 -12.32 4.93
CA LEU A 67 2.02 -13.58 5.58
C LEU A 67 1.19 -13.74 6.86
#